data_AF-A0A4D9D7Y6-F1
#
_entry.id   AF-A0A4D9D7Y6-F1
#
_cell.length_a   1.000
_cell.length_b   1.000
_cell.length_c   1.000
_cell.angle_alpha   90.00
_cell.angle_beta   90.00
_cell.angle_gamma   90.00
#
_symmetry.space_group_name_H-M   'P 1'
#
loop_
_entity.id
_entity.type
_entity.pdbx_description
1 polymer ?
#
loop_
_entity_poly.entity_id
_entity_poly.type
_entity_poly.pdbx_seq_one_letter_code
_entity_poly.pdbx_strand_id
1 'polypeptide(L)'
;MIHSPFSIHVDYHCTALSAERSGPTYFEWLGRQAELKLRPQPYQGLRLKIERDLAVLLMRSSYEVADELDFVPMNDFQKDFFTFRQAEWEDYVGAFPPLSVRQGELTQPSYFDFISFAQYCTLNEEMRHGKLAFVELVSAEGEKRVVRRSDDPSLPQDNSLLPAEHSRRVGDRILQRLLEAPEVYAPRLSGRGRGGGGDIGVEEVVEDVKRIVDLFTAKQFNQGGEVKTLAEKEGARKGGAAWQGMKLKVTSRAPANLWSLQSLMFRNEPLLNDFEGKAVRAYLQGVGKKEETYAVQVQGNDVVHTFSW
;
A
#
# COMPACT_ATOMS: atom_id res chain seq x y z
N MET A 1 -1.72 32.22 16.28
CA MET A 1 -0.52 32.20 15.41
C MET A 1 0.70 32.09 16.31
N ILE A 2 1.21 30.88 16.47
CA ILE A 2 2.54 30.64 17.04
C ILE A 2 3.23 29.80 15.98
N HIS A 3 4.06 30.45 15.17
CA HIS A 3 4.97 29.77 14.27
C HIS A 3 6.02 29.07 15.12
N SER A 4 6.12 27.75 15.01
CA SER A 4 7.29 27.00 15.46
C SER A 4 8.40 27.23 14.43
N PRO A 5 9.52 27.90 14.77
CA PRO A 5 10.73 27.84 13.97
C PRO A 5 11.47 26.55 14.36
N PHE A 6 12.18 25.94 13.42
CA PHE A 6 12.85 24.62 13.50
C PHE A 6 12.03 23.41 12.98
N SER A 7 11.68 23.45 11.69
CA SER A 7 11.64 22.22 10.90
C SER A 7 13.09 21.86 10.54
N ILE A 8 13.71 20.97 11.31
CA ILE A 8 14.89 20.25 10.84
C ILE A 8 14.32 19.15 9.94
N HIS A 9 14.34 19.37 8.62
CA HIS A 9 14.18 18.30 7.65
C HIS A 9 15.41 17.39 7.74
N VAL A 10 15.40 16.49 8.71
CA VAL A 10 16.25 15.30 8.64
C VAL A 10 15.52 14.36 7.70
N ASP A 11 16.04 14.28 6.48
CA ASP A 11 15.68 13.27 5.52
C ASP A 11 16.08 11.91 6.11
N TYR A 12 15.13 11.21 6.73
CA TYR A 12 15.31 9.85 7.26
C TYR A 12 15.27 8.85 6.10
N HIS A 13 16.21 8.99 5.15
CA HIS A 13 16.29 8.09 4.02
C HIS A 13 16.72 6.70 4.49
N CYS A 14 16.29 5.72 3.70
CA CYS A 14 16.52 4.29 3.87
C CYS A 14 18.02 3.96 3.87
N THR A 15 18.72 4.23 4.98
CA THR A 15 20.17 4.08 5.17
C THR A 15 20.70 2.67 4.90
N ALA A 16 19.82 1.67 4.87
CA ALA A 16 20.17 0.30 4.54
C ALA A 16 20.47 0.07 3.05
N LEU A 17 19.93 0.89 2.14
CA LEU A 17 20.14 0.74 0.68
C LEU A 17 21.30 1.61 0.16
N SER A 18 21.60 2.75 0.80
CA SER A 18 22.71 3.63 0.41
C SER A 18 24.10 3.16 0.88
N ALA A 19 24.17 2.20 1.81
CA ALA A 19 25.40 1.80 2.50
C ALA A 19 26.40 0.98 1.65
N GLU A 20 26.02 0.52 0.44
CA GLU A 20 26.90 -0.30 -0.41
C GLU A 20 28.14 0.45 -0.95
N ARG A 21 28.24 1.77 -0.81
CA ARG A 21 29.35 2.54 -1.41
C ARG A 21 30.45 3.04 -0.46
N SER A 22 30.24 3.07 0.86
CA SER A 22 31.28 3.56 1.80
C SER A 22 31.02 3.27 3.29
N GLY A 23 30.10 2.34 3.62
CA GLY A 23 29.62 2.17 5.00
C GLY A 23 28.81 3.39 5.50
N PRO A 24 27.94 3.23 6.50
CA PRO A 24 27.17 4.36 7.02
C PRO A 24 28.11 5.33 7.75
N THR A 25 27.97 6.61 7.44
CA THR A 25 28.57 7.69 8.21
C THR A 25 28.05 7.66 9.65
N TYR A 26 28.79 8.29 10.58
CA TYR A 26 28.35 8.40 11.98
C TYR A 26 26.97 9.06 12.12
N PHE A 27 26.66 10.06 11.27
CA PHE A 27 25.36 10.73 11.27
C PHE A 27 24.24 9.85 10.73
N GLU A 28 24.49 9.05 9.69
CA GLU A 28 23.53 8.06 9.19
C GLU A 28 23.26 6.97 10.23
N TRP A 29 24.30 6.51 10.93
CA TRP A 29 24.15 5.57 12.04
C TRP A 29 23.30 6.17 13.18
N LEU A 30 23.59 7.40 13.62
CA LEU A 30 22.79 8.08 14.64
C LEU A 30 21.34 8.27 14.19
N GLY A 31 21.13 8.68 12.93
CA GLY A 31 19.81 8.83 12.33
C GLY A 31 19.02 7.54 12.37
N ARG A 32 19.64 6.41 11.98
CA ARG A 32 19.03 5.08 12.07
C ARG A 32 18.69 4.71 13.52
N GLN A 33 19.58 4.95 14.48
CA GLN A 33 19.30 4.64 15.89
C GLN A 33 18.15 5.49 16.47
N ALA A 34 18.05 6.75 16.05
CA ALA A 34 16.92 7.61 16.41
C ALA A 34 15.63 7.13 15.76
N GLU A 35 15.66 6.76 14.48
CA GLU A 35 14.52 6.19 13.74
C GLU A 35 14.00 4.94 14.44
N LEU A 36 14.85 3.96 14.74
CA LEU A 36 14.45 2.71 15.39
C LEU A 36 13.78 2.92 16.76
N LYS A 37 14.23 3.94 17.51
CA LYS A 37 13.68 4.27 18.82
C LYS A 37 12.34 5.02 18.75
N LEU A 38 12.17 5.88 17.73
CA LEU A 38 11.01 6.76 17.60
C LEU A 38 9.92 6.18 16.70
N ARG A 39 10.28 5.27 15.80
CA ARG A 39 9.34 4.58 14.90
C ARG A 39 8.26 3.87 15.73
N PRO A 40 7.00 3.85 15.25
CA PRO A 40 5.93 3.08 15.86
C PRO A 40 6.34 1.63 16.14
N GLN A 41 5.94 1.13 17.31
CA GLN A 41 6.27 -0.23 17.72
C GLN A 41 5.36 -1.25 17.02
N PRO A 42 5.87 -2.43 16.64
CA PRO A 42 5.06 -3.47 16.02
C PRO A 42 3.85 -3.87 16.87
N TYR A 43 2.70 -4.07 16.23
CA TYR A 43 1.46 -4.45 16.90
C TYR A 43 1.58 -5.86 17.52
N GLN A 44 1.51 -5.92 18.85
CA GLN A 44 1.63 -7.15 19.65
C GLN A 44 0.29 -7.84 19.97
N GLY A 45 -0.84 -7.26 19.54
CA GLY A 45 -2.16 -7.85 19.81
C GLY A 45 -2.41 -9.13 19.01
N LEU A 46 -3.31 -9.97 19.50
CA LEU A 46 -3.66 -11.25 18.87
C LEU A 46 -4.37 -11.03 17.52
N ARG A 47 -3.72 -11.40 16.42
CA ARG A 47 -4.32 -11.45 15.07
C ARG A 47 -4.41 -12.90 14.59
N LEU A 48 -5.52 -13.27 13.96
CA LEU A 48 -5.67 -14.57 13.31
C LEU A 48 -4.81 -14.65 12.05
N LYS A 49 -4.49 -15.86 11.60
CA LYS A 49 -3.74 -16.05 10.35
C LYS A 49 -4.56 -15.54 9.18
N ILE A 50 -3.93 -14.73 8.33
CA ILE A 50 -4.50 -14.25 7.08
C ILE A 50 -4.70 -15.46 6.17
N GLU A 51 -5.80 -15.45 5.43
CA GLU A 51 -6.00 -16.43 4.37
C GLU A 51 -4.87 -16.33 3.33
N ARG A 52 -4.34 -17.48 2.90
CA ARG A 52 -3.10 -17.57 2.12
C ARG A 52 -3.26 -16.93 0.75
N ASP A 53 -4.34 -17.19 0.05
CA ASP A 53 -4.56 -16.69 -1.31
C ASP A 53 -4.69 -15.17 -1.30
N LEU A 54 -5.42 -14.61 -0.33
CA LEU A 54 -5.44 -13.15 -0.13
C LEU A 54 -4.04 -12.60 0.17
N ALA A 55 -3.29 -13.17 1.11
CA ALA A 55 -1.96 -12.65 1.45
C ALA A 55 -1.00 -12.67 0.25
N VAL A 56 -1.04 -13.72 -0.56
CA VAL A 56 -0.28 -13.83 -1.82
C VAL A 56 -0.75 -12.79 -2.83
N LEU A 57 -2.06 -12.63 -3.02
CA LEU A 57 -2.64 -11.64 -3.93
C LEU A 57 -2.14 -10.23 -3.62
N LEU A 58 -2.18 -9.82 -2.34
CA LEU A 58 -1.77 -8.47 -1.94
C LEU A 58 -0.29 -8.20 -2.26
N MET A 59 0.60 -9.12 -1.87
CA MET A 59 2.05 -8.97 -2.09
C MET A 59 2.44 -9.04 -3.58
N ARG A 60 1.83 -9.97 -4.34
CA ARG A 60 2.12 -10.11 -5.77
C ARG A 60 1.58 -8.94 -6.57
N SER A 61 0.42 -8.39 -6.22
CA SER A 61 -0.13 -7.22 -6.90
C SER A 61 0.86 -6.05 -6.86
N SER A 62 1.48 -5.78 -5.71
CA SER A 62 2.49 -4.73 -5.57
C SER A 62 3.76 -5.02 -6.37
N TYR A 63 4.20 -6.28 -6.37
CA TYR A 63 5.42 -6.72 -7.05
C TYR A 63 5.29 -6.65 -8.58
N GLU A 64 4.19 -7.18 -9.13
CA GLU A 64 3.93 -7.20 -10.57
C GLU A 64 3.73 -5.79 -11.12
N VAL A 65 3.12 -4.87 -10.35
CA VAL A 65 2.99 -3.47 -10.77
C VAL A 65 4.35 -2.75 -10.75
N ALA A 66 5.27 -3.14 -9.86
CA ALA A 66 6.61 -2.56 -9.86
C ALA A 66 7.37 -2.87 -11.15
N ASP A 67 7.28 -4.14 -11.60
CA ASP A 67 7.84 -4.61 -12.86
C ASP A 67 7.24 -3.84 -14.05
N GLU A 68 5.91 -3.72 -14.11
CA GLU A 68 5.19 -3.01 -15.19
C GLU A 68 5.46 -1.51 -15.31
N LEU A 69 5.97 -0.87 -14.26
CA LEU A 69 6.24 0.57 -14.28
C LEU A 69 7.63 0.90 -14.83
N ASP A 70 8.44 -0.11 -15.18
CA ASP A 70 9.71 0.02 -15.88
C ASP A 70 10.61 1.13 -15.28
N PHE A 71 10.75 1.18 -13.95
CA PHE A 71 11.62 2.16 -13.27
C PHE A 71 12.90 1.53 -12.70
N VAL A 72 12.96 0.21 -12.58
CA VAL A 72 14.12 -0.51 -12.03
C VAL A 72 14.21 -1.91 -12.66
N PRO A 73 15.40 -2.43 -12.98
CA PRO A 73 15.55 -3.85 -13.33
C PRO A 73 15.13 -4.74 -12.16
N MET A 74 14.28 -5.74 -12.41
CA MET A 74 13.74 -6.56 -11.31
C MET A 74 14.80 -7.37 -10.56
N ASN A 75 15.94 -7.69 -11.19
CA ASN A 75 17.08 -8.30 -10.50
C ASN A 75 17.72 -7.34 -9.48
N ASP A 76 17.78 -6.04 -9.77
CA ASP A 76 18.29 -5.02 -8.85
C ASP A 76 17.28 -4.87 -7.69
N PHE A 77 16.00 -4.67 -8.01
CA PHE A 77 14.92 -4.56 -7.02
C PHE A 77 14.89 -5.76 -6.05
N GLN A 78 15.00 -6.99 -6.55
CA GLN A 78 15.03 -8.19 -5.71
C GLN A 78 16.24 -8.24 -4.78
N LYS A 79 17.42 -7.83 -5.27
CA LYS A 79 18.63 -7.75 -4.46
C LYS A 79 18.45 -6.72 -3.36
N ASP A 80 17.97 -5.53 -3.70
CA ASP A 80 17.78 -4.42 -2.77
C ASP A 80 16.71 -4.75 -1.73
N PHE A 81 15.60 -5.36 -2.15
CA PHE A 81 14.58 -5.87 -1.25
C PHE A 81 15.11 -6.94 -0.30
N PHE A 82 15.92 -7.88 -0.80
CA PHE A 82 16.55 -8.89 0.05
C PHE A 82 17.49 -8.26 1.09
N THR A 83 18.36 -7.34 0.65
CA THR A 83 19.32 -6.64 1.51
C THR A 83 18.61 -5.81 2.58
N PHE A 84 17.60 -5.02 2.18
CA PHE A 84 16.80 -4.23 3.11
C PHE A 84 16.11 -5.12 4.15
N ARG A 85 15.48 -6.21 3.70
CA ARG A 85 14.83 -7.18 4.57
C ARG A 85 15.80 -7.78 5.59
N GLN A 86 17.03 -8.14 5.20
CA GLN A 86 18.02 -8.67 6.15
C GLN A 86 18.42 -7.61 7.18
N ALA A 87 18.64 -6.37 6.72
CA ALA A 87 19.07 -5.27 7.58
C ALA A 87 18.04 -4.86 8.65
N GLU A 88 16.75 -5.04 8.39
CA GLU A 88 15.65 -4.69 9.31
C GLU A 88 15.17 -5.86 10.19
N TRP A 89 15.50 -7.10 9.82
CA TRP A 89 14.86 -8.29 10.42
C TRP A 89 15.08 -8.38 11.92
N GLU A 90 16.32 -8.27 12.39
CA GLU A 90 16.68 -8.43 13.80
C GLU A 90 16.04 -7.36 14.69
N ASP A 91 16.05 -6.10 14.23
CA ASP A 91 15.41 -4.97 14.91
C ASP A 91 13.89 -5.19 15.02
N TYR A 92 13.25 -5.69 13.96
CA TYR A 92 11.82 -5.96 13.95
C TYR A 92 11.43 -7.09 14.90
N VAL A 93 12.08 -8.25 14.80
CA VAL A 93 11.72 -9.42 15.64
C VAL A 93 12.10 -9.24 17.10
N GLY A 94 13.09 -8.39 17.40
CA GLY A 94 13.46 -8.02 18.76
C GLY A 94 12.33 -7.34 19.55
N ALA A 95 11.33 -6.78 18.87
CA ALA A 95 10.15 -6.18 19.51
C ALA A 95 9.12 -7.22 19.98
N PHE A 96 9.27 -8.50 19.62
CA PHE A 96 8.33 -9.56 19.98
C PHE A 96 8.95 -10.57 20.95
N PRO A 97 8.13 -11.34 21.69
CA PRO A 97 8.62 -12.49 22.44
C PRO A 97 9.36 -13.48 21.52
N PRO A 98 10.39 -14.20 22.03
CA PRO A 98 11.16 -15.14 21.23
C PRO A 98 10.28 -16.14 20.47
N LEU A 99 10.64 -16.41 19.21
CA LEU A 99 9.97 -17.39 18.32
C LEU A 99 8.51 -17.08 17.95
N SER A 100 8.02 -15.89 18.26
CA SER A 100 6.64 -15.48 17.93
C SER A 100 6.45 -15.07 16.47
N VAL A 101 7.52 -14.71 15.74
CA VAL A 101 7.47 -14.37 14.30
C VAL A 101 8.30 -15.38 13.51
N ARG A 102 7.69 -16.01 12.51
CA ARG A 102 8.33 -17.01 11.65
C ARG A 102 8.66 -16.40 10.29
N GLN A 103 9.95 -16.30 9.99
CA GLN A 103 10.40 -15.82 8.69
C GLN A 103 9.85 -16.70 7.56
N GLY A 104 9.32 -16.06 6.53
CA GLY A 104 8.72 -16.72 5.35
C GLY A 104 7.26 -17.13 5.51
N GLU A 105 6.67 -17.04 6.70
CA GLU A 105 5.28 -17.43 6.93
C GLU A 105 4.32 -16.28 6.56
N LEU A 106 3.99 -16.15 5.28
CA LEU A 106 3.19 -15.03 4.76
C LEU A 106 1.78 -14.95 5.37
N THR A 107 1.21 -16.05 5.84
CA THR A 107 -0.12 -16.06 6.50
C THR A 107 -0.08 -15.49 7.91
N GLN A 108 1.11 -15.39 8.51
CA GLN A 108 1.26 -14.84 9.86
C GLN A 108 1.22 -13.31 9.78
N PRO A 109 0.30 -12.64 10.50
CA PRO A 109 0.14 -11.19 10.41
C PRO A 109 1.40 -10.40 10.73
N SER A 110 2.19 -10.80 11.74
CA SER A 110 3.46 -10.12 12.06
C SER A 110 4.50 -10.24 10.94
N TYR A 111 4.62 -11.41 10.29
CA TYR A 111 5.53 -11.55 9.15
C TYR A 111 5.00 -10.83 7.91
N PHE A 112 3.67 -10.86 7.65
CA PHE A 112 3.04 -10.09 6.59
C PHE A 112 3.29 -8.58 6.74
N ASP A 113 3.09 -8.05 7.95
CA ASP A 113 3.36 -6.65 8.31
C ASP A 113 4.80 -6.29 7.93
N PHE A 114 5.76 -7.09 8.42
CA PHE A 114 7.18 -6.88 8.16
C PHE A 114 7.57 -6.95 6.68
N ILE A 115 7.14 -8.00 5.99
CA ILE A 115 7.57 -8.22 4.61
C ILE A 115 6.94 -7.20 3.66
N SER A 116 5.72 -6.75 3.94
CA SER A 116 5.07 -5.67 3.18
C SER A 116 5.72 -4.32 3.45
N PHE A 117 6.14 -4.03 4.69
CA PHE A 117 6.96 -2.87 5.00
C PHE A 117 8.26 -2.85 4.21
N ALA A 118 9.00 -3.96 4.25
CA ALA A 118 10.25 -4.08 3.52
C ALA A 118 10.06 -3.86 2.01
N GLN A 119 9.01 -4.45 1.43
CA GLN A 119 8.70 -4.27 0.01
C GLN A 119 8.42 -2.81 -0.32
N TYR A 120 7.61 -2.13 0.49
CA TYR A 120 7.21 -0.75 0.23
C TYR A 120 8.33 0.27 0.51
N CYS A 121 9.21 0.03 1.46
CA CYS A 121 10.42 0.84 1.61
C CYS A 121 11.33 0.72 0.39
N THR A 122 11.57 -0.50 -0.12
CA THR A 122 12.35 -0.68 -1.36
C THR A 122 11.66 -0.03 -2.55
N LEU A 123 10.34 -0.15 -2.69
CA LEU A 123 9.60 0.53 -3.77
C LEU A 123 9.75 2.05 -3.72
N ASN A 124 9.59 2.67 -2.56
CA ASN A 124 9.76 4.12 -2.43
C ASN A 124 11.17 4.58 -2.81
N GLU A 125 12.19 3.85 -2.36
CA GLU A 125 13.59 4.15 -2.68
C GLU A 125 13.85 4.05 -4.19
N GLU A 126 13.48 2.92 -4.79
CA GLU A 126 13.70 2.66 -6.21
C GLU A 126 12.88 3.59 -7.10
N MET A 127 11.66 3.96 -6.71
CA MET A 127 10.86 4.94 -7.45
C MET A 127 11.49 6.33 -7.42
N ARG A 128 12.06 6.75 -6.28
CA ARG A 128 12.75 8.06 -6.15
C ARG A 128 13.92 8.16 -7.14
N HIS A 129 14.64 7.07 -7.33
CA HIS A 129 15.79 6.95 -8.22
C HIS A 129 15.49 6.22 -9.53
N GLY A 130 14.21 6.14 -9.90
CA GLY A 130 13.74 5.39 -11.06
C GLY A 130 14.47 5.76 -12.35
N LYS A 131 14.89 4.74 -13.09
CA LYS A 131 15.59 4.85 -14.37
C LYS A 131 14.58 4.97 -15.50
N LEU A 132 14.90 5.78 -16.51
CA LEU A 132 14.10 5.86 -17.76
C LEU A 132 14.47 4.78 -18.77
N ALA A 133 15.68 4.26 -18.68
CA ALA A 133 16.17 3.17 -19.51
C ALA A 133 17.20 2.34 -18.74
N PHE A 134 17.16 1.03 -18.90
CA PHE A 134 18.10 0.11 -18.27
C PHE A 134 18.19 -1.20 -19.04
N VAL A 135 19.16 -2.03 -18.64
CA VAL A 135 19.31 -3.39 -19.14
C VAL A 135 18.84 -4.35 -18.04
N GLU A 136 17.93 -5.23 -18.42
CA GLU A 136 17.30 -6.24 -17.56
C GLU A 136 17.80 -7.63 -17.97
N LEU A 137 18.01 -8.50 -17.00
CA LEU A 137 18.22 -9.93 -17.23
C LEU A 137 16.86 -10.64 -17.32
N VAL A 138 16.54 -11.18 -18.50
CA VAL A 138 15.22 -11.82 -18.76
C VAL A 138 15.25 -13.35 -18.62
N SER A 139 16.45 -13.94 -18.51
CA SER A 139 16.62 -15.38 -18.36
C SER A 139 17.78 -15.75 -17.42
N ALA A 140 17.75 -16.98 -16.91
CA ALA A 140 18.82 -17.52 -16.07
C ALA A 140 20.12 -17.74 -16.87
N GLU A 141 20.00 -17.89 -18.18
CA GLU A 141 21.10 -18.05 -19.14
C GLU A 141 21.80 -16.72 -19.46
N GLY A 142 21.33 -15.61 -18.89
CA GLY A 142 21.96 -14.30 -18.99
C GLY A 142 21.50 -13.46 -20.18
N GLU A 143 20.34 -13.80 -20.78
CA GLU A 143 19.74 -12.98 -21.83
C GLU A 143 19.40 -11.59 -21.29
N LYS A 144 19.71 -10.57 -22.08
CA LYS A 144 19.56 -9.17 -21.71
C LYS A 144 18.58 -8.47 -22.63
N ARG A 145 17.65 -7.71 -22.04
CA ARG A 145 16.73 -6.82 -22.75
C ARG A 145 17.02 -5.38 -22.37
N VAL A 146 16.97 -4.48 -23.33
CA VAL A 146 16.94 -3.04 -23.06
C VAL A 146 15.50 -2.63 -22.86
N VAL A 147 15.17 -2.14 -21.67
CA VAL A 147 13.87 -1.57 -21.35
C VAL A 147 13.99 -0.05 -21.38
N ARG A 148 13.00 0.60 -21.98
CA ARG A 148 12.86 2.06 -21.95
C ARG A 148 11.43 2.39 -21.57
N ARG A 149 11.24 3.08 -20.45
CA ARG A 149 9.92 3.52 -19.98
C ARG A 149 9.22 4.44 -20.99
N SER A 150 9.97 5.08 -21.87
CA SER A 150 9.44 5.90 -22.98
C SER A 150 8.78 5.10 -24.09
N ASP A 151 9.02 3.79 -24.18
CA ASP A 151 8.44 2.94 -25.24
C ASP A 151 6.94 2.68 -24.99
N ASP A 152 6.47 2.82 -23.74
CA ASP A 152 5.05 2.84 -23.38
C ASP A 152 4.62 4.26 -22.97
N PRO A 153 3.84 4.97 -23.82
CA PRO A 153 3.38 6.33 -23.53
C PRO A 153 2.38 6.42 -22.38
N SER A 154 1.84 5.29 -21.89
CA SER A 154 0.96 5.24 -20.73
C SER A 154 1.72 5.35 -19.40
N LEU A 155 3.04 5.15 -19.41
CA LEU A 155 3.87 5.18 -18.21
C LEU A 155 4.32 6.60 -17.86
N PRO A 156 4.30 6.98 -16.56
CA PRO A 156 4.78 8.28 -16.12
C PRO A 156 6.27 8.40 -16.38
N GLN A 157 6.68 9.50 -17.03
CA GLN A 157 8.09 9.78 -17.28
C GLN A 157 8.75 10.52 -16.10
N ASP A 158 7.96 11.18 -15.25
CA ASP A 158 8.42 11.77 -14.01
C ASP A 158 8.31 10.77 -12.85
N ASN A 159 9.41 10.54 -12.14
CA ASN A 159 9.48 9.66 -10.98
C ASN A 159 8.56 10.10 -9.83
N SER A 160 8.25 11.40 -9.73
CA SER A 160 7.34 11.92 -8.70
C SER A 160 5.91 11.36 -8.84
N LEU A 161 5.54 10.88 -10.03
CA LEU A 161 4.22 10.33 -10.34
C LEU A 161 4.14 8.80 -10.14
N LEU A 162 5.28 8.11 -10.00
CA LEU A 162 5.32 6.64 -9.84
C LEU A 162 4.53 6.15 -8.62
N PRO A 163 4.62 6.75 -7.41
CA PRO A 163 3.87 6.28 -6.25
C PRO A 163 2.35 6.28 -6.46
N ALA A 164 1.82 7.33 -7.10
CA ALA A 164 0.40 7.47 -7.38
C ALA A 164 -0.06 6.44 -8.42
N GLU A 165 0.72 6.25 -9.50
CA GLU A 165 0.40 5.29 -10.55
C GLU A 165 0.52 3.84 -10.07
N HIS A 166 1.53 3.53 -9.25
CA HIS A 166 1.66 2.22 -8.59
C HIS A 166 0.45 1.93 -7.72
N SER A 167 0.07 2.87 -6.85
CA SER A 167 -1.10 2.70 -5.98
C SER A 167 -2.39 2.44 -6.75
N ARG A 168 -2.59 3.15 -7.87
CA ARG A 168 -3.74 2.98 -8.76
C ARG A 168 -3.76 1.58 -9.37
N ARG A 169 -2.67 1.16 -10.02
CA ARG A 169 -2.56 -0.16 -10.68
C ARG A 169 -2.68 -1.32 -9.68
N VAL A 170 -2.12 -1.18 -8.47
CA VAL A 170 -2.26 -2.18 -7.41
C VAL A 170 -3.71 -2.33 -6.99
N GLY A 171 -4.44 -1.23 -6.80
CA GLY A 171 -5.86 -1.27 -6.48
C GLY A 171 -6.69 -1.96 -7.57
N ASP A 172 -6.45 -1.60 -8.83
CA ASP A 172 -7.13 -2.19 -9.99
C ASP A 172 -6.89 -3.70 -10.06
N ARG A 173 -5.65 -4.13 -9.85
CA ARG A 173 -5.25 -5.53 -9.87
C ARG A 173 -5.88 -6.34 -8.75
N ILE A 174 -5.84 -5.82 -7.52
CA ILE A 174 -6.48 -6.49 -6.37
C ILE A 174 -7.96 -6.66 -6.68
N LEU A 175 -8.66 -5.58 -7.03
CA LEU A 175 -10.09 -5.63 -7.32
C LEU A 175 -10.41 -6.60 -8.47
N GLN A 176 -9.64 -6.55 -9.56
CA GLN A 176 -9.81 -7.45 -10.69
C GLN A 176 -9.70 -8.92 -10.26
N ARG A 177 -8.64 -9.28 -9.54
CA ARG A 177 -8.40 -10.66 -9.10
C ARG A 177 -9.44 -11.15 -8.09
N LEU A 178 -9.91 -10.27 -7.20
CA LEU A 178 -11.03 -10.60 -6.32
C LEU A 178 -12.25 -11.01 -7.16
N LEU A 179 -12.59 -10.22 -8.18
CA LEU A 179 -13.75 -10.45 -9.06
C LEU A 179 -13.62 -11.66 -10.00
N GLU A 180 -12.42 -11.97 -10.45
CA GLU A 180 -12.15 -13.08 -11.38
C GLU A 180 -12.23 -14.46 -10.71
N ALA A 181 -12.03 -14.53 -9.38
CA ALA A 181 -12.06 -15.78 -8.62
C ALA A 181 -13.11 -15.75 -7.49
N PRO A 182 -14.41 -15.64 -7.82
CA PRO A 182 -15.48 -15.52 -6.82
C PRO A 182 -15.68 -16.77 -5.98
N GLU A 183 -15.25 -17.94 -6.43
CA GLU A 183 -15.19 -19.15 -5.60
C GLU A 183 -14.15 -19.05 -4.48
N VAL A 184 -13.08 -18.28 -4.68
CA VAL A 184 -12.02 -18.05 -3.69
C VAL A 184 -12.39 -16.88 -2.78
N TYR A 185 -12.85 -15.78 -3.37
CA TYR A 185 -12.99 -14.50 -2.66
C TYR A 185 -14.44 -14.07 -2.40
N ALA A 186 -15.41 -14.67 -3.10
CA ALA A 186 -16.85 -14.38 -3.02
C ALA A 186 -17.31 -12.92 -3.24
N PRO A 187 -16.68 -12.06 -4.08
CA PRO A 187 -17.17 -10.71 -4.27
C PRO A 187 -18.34 -10.71 -5.26
N ARG A 188 -19.54 -10.41 -4.77
CA ARG A 188 -20.69 -10.05 -5.59
C ARG A 188 -20.87 -8.54 -5.48
N LEU A 189 -20.29 -7.81 -6.43
CA LEU A 189 -20.41 -6.36 -6.52
C LEU A 189 -21.42 -5.99 -7.61
N SER A 190 -22.35 -5.09 -7.31
CA SER A 190 -23.41 -4.71 -8.22
C SER A 190 -22.93 -3.86 -9.40
N GLY A 191 -21.80 -3.16 -9.24
CA GLY A 191 -21.39 -2.06 -10.14
C GLY A 191 -20.52 -2.39 -11.35
N ARG A 192 -19.89 -3.58 -11.46
CA ARG A 192 -18.90 -3.85 -12.52
C ARG A 192 -19.46 -4.79 -13.60
N GLY A 193 -19.77 -4.22 -14.76
CA GLY A 193 -20.37 -4.93 -15.92
C GLY A 193 -21.19 -4.02 -16.84
N ARG A 194 -21.56 -2.83 -16.38
CA ARG A 194 -22.12 -1.76 -17.21
C ARG A 194 -21.00 -0.87 -17.71
N GLY A 195 -20.45 -1.19 -18.88
CA GLY A 195 -19.60 -0.24 -19.60
C GLY A 195 -20.35 1.08 -19.75
N GLY A 196 -19.86 2.12 -19.10
CA GLY A 196 -20.46 3.46 -19.15
C GLY A 196 -21.68 3.66 -18.27
N GLY A 197 -21.55 4.53 -17.27
CA GLY A 197 -22.63 5.45 -16.87
C GLY A 197 -23.95 4.86 -16.36
N GLY A 198 -23.97 3.64 -15.83
CA GLY A 198 -25.11 3.20 -15.02
C GLY A 198 -25.16 4.02 -13.73
N ASP A 199 -26.26 4.74 -13.49
CA ASP A 199 -26.44 5.54 -12.26
C ASP A 199 -26.64 4.61 -11.06
N ILE A 200 -25.53 4.06 -10.53
CA ILE A 200 -25.51 3.29 -9.31
C ILE A 200 -25.79 4.23 -8.13
N GLY A 201 -26.75 3.85 -7.28
CA GLY A 201 -27.16 4.66 -6.13
C GLY A 201 -26.04 4.76 -5.08
N VAL A 202 -26.06 5.82 -4.27
CA VAL A 202 -25.09 5.99 -3.16
C VAL A 202 -25.14 4.80 -2.21
N GLU A 203 -26.34 4.34 -1.88
CA GLU A 203 -26.55 3.20 -0.98
C GLU A 203 -25.95 1.90 -1.54
N GLU A 204 -26.06 1.69 -2.85
CA GLU A 204 -25.54 0.49 -3.52
C GLU A 204 -24.01 0.51 -3.60
N VAL A 205 -23.41 1.68 -3.89
CA VAL A 205 -21.95 1.86 -3.83
C VAL A 205 -21.42 1.62 -2.41
N VAL A 206 -22.08 2.18 -1.39
CA VAL A 206 -21.67 1.99 0.01
C VAL A 206 -21.77 0.51 0.41
N GLU A 207 -22.81 -0.19 -0.05
CA GLU A 207 -22.98 -1.61 0.22
C GLU A 207 -21.90 -2.47 -0.47
N ASP A 208 -21.54 -2.16 -1.71
CA ASP A 208 -20.43 -2.82 -2.40
C ASP A 208 -19.09 -2.55 -1.71
N VAL A 209 -18.85 -1.33 -1.22
CA VAL A 209 -17.65 -1.02 -0.43
C VAL A 209 -17.63 -1.81 0.89
N LYS A 210 -18.77 -1.96 1.57
CA LYS A 210 -18.86 -2.84 2.75
C LYS A 210 -18.52 -4.28 2.41
N ARG A 211 -19.00 -4.82 1.27
CA ARG A 211 -18.65 -6.18 0.84
C ARG A 211 -17.16 -6.37 0.61
N ILE A 212 -16.47 -5.36 0.08
CA ILE A 212 -15.00 -5.39 -0.04
C ILE A 212 -14.37 -5.45 1.36
N VAL A 213 -14.79 -4.60 2.29
CA VAL A 213 -14.25 -4.57 3.66
C VAL A 213 -14.54 -5.87 4.44
N ASP A 214 -15.75 -6.38 4.32
CA ASP A 214 -16.20 -7.64 4.92
C ASP A 214 -15.41 -8.83 4.38
N LEU A 215 -15.01 -8.81 3.11
CA LEU A 215 -14.13 -9.81 2.52
C LEU A 215 -12.75 -9.79 3.19
N PHE A 216 -12.13 -8.63 3.36
CA PHE A 216 -10.85 -8.51 4.08
C PHE A 216 -10.98 -8.99 5.54
N THR A 217 -12.11 -8.72 6.19
CA THR A 217 -12.42 -9.24 7.54
C THR A 217 -12.58 -10.76 7.54
N ALA A 218 -13.38 -11.32 6.63
CA ALA A 218 -13.63 -12.74 6.52
C ALA A 218 -12.34 -13.53 6.25
N LYS A 219 -11.43 -12.94 5.46
CA LYS A 219 -10.11 -13.47 5.14
C LYS A 219 -9.03 -13.16 6.19
N GLN A 220 -9.45 -12.67 7.36
CA GLN A 220 -8.61 -12.43 8.54
C GLN A 220 -7.47 -11.42 8.30
N PHE A 221 -7.62 -10.54 7.31
CA PHE A 221 -6.67 -9.46 7.09
C PHE A 221 -6.83 -8.36 8.15
N ASN A 222 -8.07 -8.03 8.52
CA ASN A 222 -8.40 -7.12 9.60
C ASN A 222 -9.33 -7.82 10.61
N GLN A 223 -9.38 -7.33 11.85
CA GLN A 223 -10.23 -7.91 12.91
C GLN A 223 -11.70 -7.47 12.81
N GLY A 224 -11.99 -6.55 11.91
CA GLY A 224 -13.28 -5.97 11.66
C GLY A 224 -13.15 -4.72 10.81
N GLY A 225 -14.25 -4.30 10.21
CA GLY A 225 -14.30 -3.08 9.44
C GLY A 225 -15.62 -2.35 9.56
N GLU A 226 -15.60 -1.06 9.22
CA GLU A 226 -16.78 -0.21 9.26
C GLU A 226 -16.74 0.77 8.09
N VAL A 227 -17.89 0.94 7.42
CA VAL A 227 -18.07 1.92 6.34
C VAL A 227 -19.14 2.91 6.75
N LYS A 228 -18.78 4.19 6.80
CA LYS A 228 -19.66 5.31 7.16
C LYS A 228 -19.67 6.38 6.09
N THR A 229 -20.86 6.80 5.71
CA THR A 229 -21.05 8.02 4.92
C THR A 229 -21.17 9.22 5.86
N LEU A 230 -20.42 10.28 5.58
CA LEU A 230 -20.48 11.56 6.26
C LEU A 230 -20.87 12.61 5.20
N ALA A 231 -22.05 13.21 5.32
CA ALA A 231 -22.42 14.35 4.47
C ALA A 231 -21.83 15.62 5.07
N GLU A 232 -21.14 16.45 4.28
CA GLU A 232 -20.65 17.75 4.77
C GLU A 232 -21.71 18.86 4.73
N LYS A 233 -22.85 18.65 4.06
CA LYS A 233 -23.98 19.60 4.04
C LYS A 233 -25.34 18.90 4.08
N GLU A 234 -26.24 19.42 4.91
CA GLU A 234 -27.67 19.16 4.78
C GLU A 234 -28.14 19.61 3.39
N GLY A 235 -28.61 18.66 2.57
CA GLY A 235 -29.17 18.96 1.24
C GLY A 235 -28.61 18.16 0.07
N ALA A 236 -27.96 17.02 0.29
CA ALA A 236 -27.57 16.10 -0.78
C ALA A 236 -28.81 15.72 -1.62
N ARG A 237 -28.90 16.26 -2.84
CA ARG A 237 -30.01 16.00 -3.77
C ARG A 237 -29.87 14.59 -4.34
N LYS A 238 -30.97 13.85 -4.42
CA LYS A 238 -31.04 12.57 -5.16
C LYS A 238 -30.77 12.83 -6.65
N GLY A 239 -29.88 12.04 -7.26
CA GLY A 239 -29.39 12.18 -8.65
C GLY A 239 -27.94 12.69 -8.69
N GLY A 240 -27.25 12.61 -9.85
CA GLY A 240 -25.79 12.74 -10.02
C GLY A 240 -25.01 13.86 -9.31
N ALA A 241 -25.66 14.86 -8.70
CA ALA A 241 -25.10 15.80 -7.72
C ALA A 241 -25.01 15.25 -6.27
N ALA A 242 -25.42 13.99 -6.03
CA ALA A 242 -25.50 13.37 -4.71
C ALA A 242 -24.13 13.12 -4.05
N TRP A 243 -23.06 13.05 -4.85
CA TRP A 243 -21.71 12.77 -4.37
C TRP A 243 -20.95 14.04 -3.97
N GLN A 244 -21.32 15.21 -4.50
CA GLN A 244 -20.60 16.45 -4.20
C GLN A 244 -20.73 16.83 -2.72
N GLY A 245 -19.60 17.02 -2.03
CA GLY A 245 -19.54 17.26 -0.59
C GLY A 245 -19.81 16.02 0.28
N MET A 246 -19.80 14.83 -0.31
CA MET A 246 -19.89 13.57 0.42
C MET A 246 -18.50 13.09 0.83
N LYS A 247 -18.41 12.52 2.03
CA LYS A 247 -17.24 11.79 2.50
C LYS A 247 -17.62 10.34 2.79
N LEU A 248 -16.79 9.42 2.33
CA LEU A 248 -16.87 8.00 2.68
C LEU A 248 -15.69 7.65 3.57
N LYS A 249 -15.98 7.21 4.79
CA LYS A 249 -14.99 6.75 5.76
C LYS A 249 -15.03 5.23 5.83
N VAL A 250 -13.92 4.59 5.45
CA VAL A 250 -13.69 3.15 5.61
C VAL A 250 -12.69 2.95 6.73
N THR A 251 -13.07 2.20 7.75
CA THR A 251 -12.25 1.94 8.94
C THR A 251 -11.95 0.46 9.02
N SER A 252 -10.69 0.13 9.26
CA SER A 252 -10.19 -1.25 9.35
C SER A 252 -9.51 -1.43 10.69
N ARG A 253 -10.01 -2.35 11.50
CA ARG A 253 -9.51 -2.59 12.86
C ARG A 253 -8.32 -3.53 12.85
N ALA A 254 -7.19 -3.07 13.37
CA ALA A 254 -5.95 -3.82 13.52
C ALA A 254 -5.58 -4.67 12.27
N PRO A 255 -5.49 -4.05 11.08
CA PRO A 255 -5.17 -4.79 9.86
C PRO A 255 -3.76 -5.40 9.92
N ALA A 256 -3.51 -6.41 9.09
CA ALA A 256 -2.26 -7.16 9.07
C ALA A 256 -1.01 -6.32 8.73
N ASN A 257 -1.21 -5.15 8.12
CA ASN A 257 -0.17 -4.22 7.70
C ASN A 257 -0.11 -2.94 8.58
N LEU A 258 -0.74 -2.94 9.76
CA LEU A 258 -0.87 -1.75 10.62
C LEU A 258 0.49 -1.10 10.91
N TRP A 259 1.46 -1.89 11.37
CA TRP A 259 2.77 -1.34 11.76
C TRP A 259 3.54 -0.83 10.55
N SER A 260 3.48 -1.56 9.44
CA SER A 260 4.09 -1.15 8.18
C SER A 260 3.56 0.21 7.74
N LEU A 261 2.23 0.38 7.75
CA LEU A 261 1.60 1.63 7.36
C LEU A 261 2.03 2.78 8.27
N GLN A 262 1.98 2.56 9.59
CA GLN A 262 2.44 3.54 10.57
C GLN A 262 3.91 3.92 10.36
N SER A 263 4.76 2.95 10.03
CA SER A 263 6.20 3.15 9.81
C SER A 263 6.48 3.90 8.53
N LEU A 264 5.78 3.61 7.43
CA LEU A 264 5.88 4.35 6.17
C LEU A 264 5.39 5.79 6.35
N MET A 265 4.29 6.00 7.07
CA MET A 265 3.79 7.34 7.40
C MET A 265 4.78 8.12 8.29
N PHE A 266 5.41 7.45 9.26
CA PHE A 266 6.45 8.05 10.11
C PHE A 266 7.66 8.50 9.27
N ARG A 267 8.05 7.70 8.26
CA ARG A 267 9.09 8.03 7.29
C ARG A 267 8.66 9.05 6.23
N ASN A 268 7.41 9.51 6.26
CA ASN A 268 6.82 10.43 5.28
C ASN A 268 6.96 9.90 3.83
N GLU A 269 6.82 8.59 3.66
CA GLU A 269 6.94 7.96 2.35
C GLU A 269 5.68 8.22 1.49
N PRO A 270 5.83 8.56 0.20
CA PRO A 270 4.69 8.87 -0.67
C PRO A 270 3.88 7.62 -1.05
N LEU A 271 4.50 6.44 -1.13
CA LEU A 271 3.82 5.17 -1.38
C LEU A 271 3.57 4.44 -0.06
N LEU A 272 2.30 4.37 0.34
CA LEU A 272 1.84 3.63 1.52
C LEU A 272 1.34 2.23 1.11
N ASN A 273 1.32 1.27 2.04
CA ASN A 273 0.90 -0.12 1.77
C ASN A 273 -0.55 -0.42 2.17
N ASP A 274 -1.46 0.51 1.92
CA ASP A 274 -2.90 0.52 2.22
C ASP A 274 -3.78 -0.28 1.23
N PHE A 275 -3.55 -1.59 1.14
CA PHE A 275 -4.19 -2.48 0.17
C PHE A 275 -5.73 -2.38 0.10
N GLU A 276 -6.42 -2.37 1.23
CA GLU A 276 -7.89 -2.28 1.29
C GLU A 276 -8.39 -0.94 0.75
N GLY A 277 -7.73 0.16 1.13
CA GLY A 277 -8.00 1.49 0.60
C GLY A 277 -7.81 1.57 -0.91
N LYS A 278 -6.74 0.97 -1.44
CA LYS A 278 -6.48 0.87 -2.89
C LYS A 278 -7.56 0.07 -3.62
N ALA A 279 -8.01 -1.06 -3.07
CA ALA A 279 -9.06 -1.87 -3.65
C ALA A 279 -10.42 -1.13 -3.69
N VAL A 280 -10.77 -0.46 -2.59
CA VAL A 280 -11.97 0.39 -2.51
C VAL A 280 -11.90 1.53 -3.53
N ARG A 281 -10.74 2.20 -3.62
CA ARG A 281 -10.50 3.28 -4.59
C ARG A 281 -10.70 2.82 -6.02
N ALA A 282 -10.14 1.66 -6.39
CA ALA A 282 -10.31 1.07 -7.71
C ALA A 282 -11.78 0.76 -8.02
N TYR A 283 -12.55 0.30 -7.02
CA TYR A 283 -13.97 0.04 -7.19
C TYR A 283 -14.74 1.34 -7.45
N LEU A 284 -14.52 2.36 -6.62
CA LEU A 284 -15.15 3.68 -6.75
C LEU A 284 -14.87 4.29 -8.13
N GLN A 285 -13.63 4.24 -8.60
CA GLN A 285 -13.26 4.70 -9.94
C GLN A 285 -13.92 3.86 -11.04
N GLY A 286 -13.98 2.54 -10.86
CA GLY A 286 -14.63 1.62 -11.79
C GLY A 286 -16.13 1.85 -11.96
N VAL A 287 -16.81 2.39 -10.95
CA VAL A 287 -18.23 2.80 -11.02
C VAL A 287 -18.42 4.30 -11.33
N GLY A 288 -17.36 4.99 -11.77
CA GLY A 288 -17.39 6.39 -12.19
C GLY A 288 -17.46 7.40 -11.03
N LYS A 289 -17.15 6.98 -9.79
CA LYS A 289 -17.10 7.83 -8.60
C LYS A 289 -15.64 8.16 -8.24
N LYS A 290 -14.97 8.91 -9.12
CA LYS A 290 -13.59 9.35 -8.88
C LYS A 290 -13.55 10.42 -7.79
N GLU A 291 -12.91 10.11 -6.68
CA GLU A 291 -12.71 11.02 -5.55
C GLU A 291 -11.81 12.21 -5.91
N GLU A 292 -12.09 13.37 -5.31
CA GLU A 292 -11.23 14.56 -5.37
C GLU A 292 -10.02 14.40 -4.44
N THR A 293 -10.26 13.84 -3.24
CA THR A 293 -9.23 13.63 -2.23
C THR A 293 -9.31 12.23 -1.64
N TYR A 294 -8.13 11.68 -1.37
CA TYR A 294 -7.94 10.42 -0.67
C TYR A 294 -6.95 10.63 0.47
N ALA A 295 -7.32 10.25 1.68
CA ALA A 295 -6.48 10.38 2.86
C ALA A 295 -6.48 9.08 3.68
N VAL A 296 -5.32 8.79 4.28
CA VAL A 296 -5.12 7.64 5.17
C VAL A 296 -4.65 8.17 6.52
N GLN A 297 -5.27 7.68 7.59
CA GLN A 297 -4.92 8.02 8.97
C GLN A 297 -4.90 6.76 9.83
N VAL A 298 -4.10 6.79 10.90
CA VAL A 298 -4.10 5.73 11.91
C VAL A 298 -4.59 6.31 13.23
N GLN A 299 -5.64 5.70 13.80
CA GLN A 299 -6.29 6.13 15.03
C GLN A 299 -6.24 4.98 16.04
N GLY A 300 -5.22 4.98 16.90
CA GLY A 300 -4.92 3.83 17.75
C GLY A 300 -4.52 2.62 16.89
N ASN A 301 -5.35 1.57 16.90
CA ASN A 301 -5.15 0.36 16.09
C ASN A 301 -6.00 0.35 14.81
N ASP A 302 -6.79 1.40 14.57
CA ASP A 302 -7.67 1.48 13.40
C ASP A 302 -6.97 2.25 12.28
N VAL A 303 -7.03 1.71 11.07
CA VAL A 303 -6.65 2.41 9.85
C VAL A 303 -7.92 3.00 9.24
N VAL A 304 -7.88 4.28 8.91
CA VAL A 304 -9.01 5.04 8.41
C VAL A 304 -8.67 5.58 7.02
N HIS A 305 -9.42 5.14 6.04
CA HIS A 305 -9.41 5.66 4.67
C HIS A 305 -10.58 6.63 4.50
N THR A 306 -10.30 7.84 4.04
CA THR A 306 -11.33 8.86 3.75
C THR A 306 -11.28 9.22 2.28
N PHE A 307 -12.42 9.07 1.60
CA PHE A 307 -12.64 9.47 0.21
C PHE A 307 -13.61 10.65 0.20
N SER A 308 -13.28 11.73 -0.52
CA SER A 308 -14.14 12.93 -0.61
C SER A 308 -14.38 13.34 -2.07
N TRP A 309 -15.58 13.83 -2.35
CA TRP A 309 -16.05 14.35 -3.64
C TRP A 309 -16.71 15.72 -3.47
#